data_AF-A0A653D8T9-F1
#
_entry.id   AF-A0A653D8T9-F1
#
_cell.length_a   1.000
_cell.length_b   1.000
_cell.length_c   1.000
_cell.angle_alpha   90.00
_cell.angle_beta   90.00
_cell.angle_gamma   90.00
#
_symmetry.space_group_name_H-M   'P 1'
#
loop_
_entity.id
_entity.type
_entity.pdbx_description
1 polymer ?
#
loop_
_entity_poly.entity_id
_entity_poly.type
_entity_poly.pdbx_seq_one_letter_code
_entity_poly.pdbx_strand_id
1 'polypeptide(L)'
;MDAGLLIIAGYLGAHDTLLYAFMSCIDAKFKVVSEASTSIRERAEFKMHLDRPYLVLRDEEIPEFEEIMYFEIKRCNDSLTKLLKVCEDLDSIFRYTLLGRAISSLLVIASCLYIGSYLSSQDPEMYHLVEYLSAGFFQIFMVCYFGVFITERGAAYNTYLYECNWYSCSTRFKQAMLIMMSRMQKPLYLTIGKFYPLSLETFVQVSKAAFSYATMLKAV
;
A
#
# COMPACT_ATOMS: atom_id res chain seq x y z
N MET A 1 -1.70 -6.87 -37.38
CA MET A 1 -1.51 -6.86 -35.92
C MET A 1 -0.02 -6.95 -35.68
N ASP A 2 0.63 -5.84 -35.34
CA ASP A 2 2.09 -5.75 -35.30
C ASP A 2 2.63 -6.49 -34.07
N ALA A 3 3.41 -7.55 -34.30
CA ALA A 3 3.97 -8.38 -33.24
C ALA A 3 4.75 -7.57 -32.18
N GLY A 4 5.39 -6.47 -32.57
CA GLY A 4 6.08 -5.58 -31.65
C GLY A 4 5.15 -4.91 -30.63
N LEU A 5 3.94 -4.52 -31.04
CA LEU A 5 2.99 -3.82 -30.17
C LEU A 5 2.42 -4.77 -29.11
N LEU A 6 2.19 -6.03 -29.48
CA LEU A 6 1.81 -7.10 -28.56
C LEU A 6 2.88 -7.40 -27.50
N ILE A 7 4.16 -7.43 -27.90
CA ILE A 7 5.26 -7.66 -26.96
C ILE A 7 5.34 -6.53 -25.94
N ILE A 8 5.21 -5.27 -26.38
CA ILE A 8 5.23 -4.11 -25.49
C ILE A 8 4.02 -4.12 -24.56
N ALA A 9 2.82 -4.39 -25.06
CA ALA A 9 1.62 -4.49 -24.25
C ALA A 9 1.73 -5.62 -23.21
N GLY A 10 2.25 -6.78 -23.59
CA GLY A 10 2.50 -7.89 -22.68
C GLY A 10 3.53 -7.54 -21.58
N TYR A 11 4.61 -6.85 -21.95
CA TYR A 11 5.62 -6.38 -20.99
C TYR A 11 5.03 -5.39 -19.99
N LEU A 12 4.26 -4.40 -20.45
CA LEU A 12 3.59 -3.42 -19.59
C LEU A 12 2.57 -4.09 -18.66
N GLY A 13 1.77 -5.02 -19.18
CA GLY A 13 0.81 -5.78 -18.39
C GLY A 13 1.47 -6.65 -17.32
N ALA A 14 2.62 -7.27 -17.64
CA ALA A 14 3.40 -8.05 -16.70
C ALA A 14 3.90 -7.17 -15.54
N HIS A 15 4.45 -5.99 -15.83
CA HIS A 15 4.91 -5.05 -14.80
C HIS A 15 3.78 -4.59 -13.86
N ASP A 16 2.61 -4.25 -14.40
CA ASP A 16 1.46 -3.87 -13.58
C ASP A 16 0.99 -5.03 -12.70
N THR A 17 0.88 -6.23 -13.27
CA THR A 17 0.47 -7.42 -12.52
C THR A 17 1.46 -7.72 -11.40
N LEU A 18 2.75 -7.58 -11.65
CA LEU A 18 3.82 -7.79 -10.68
C LEU A 18 3.74 -6.74 -9.55
N LEU A 19 3.53 -5.47 -9.90
CA LEU A 19 3.33 -4.39 -8.92
C LEU A 19 2.12 -4.65 -8.03
N TYR A 20 0.97 -4.99 -8.63
CA TYR A 20 -0.26 -5.29 -7.87
C TYR A 20 -0.10 -6.52 -6.99
N ALA A 21 0.60 -7.56 -7.45
CA ALA A 21 0.90 -8.72 -6.65
C ALA A 21 1.73 -8.35 -5.41
N PHE A 22 2.78 -7.54 -5.58
CA PHE A 22 3.58 -7.06 -4.44
C PHE A 22 2.77 -6.20 -3.48
N MET A 23 1.98 -5.23 -3.98
CA MET A 23 1.13 -4.40 -3.14
C MET A 23 0.11 -5.23 -2.34
N SER A 24 -0.52 -6.23 -2.98
CA SER A 24 -1.45 -7.16 -2.33
C SER A 24 -0.76 -8.02 -1.26
N CYS A 25 0.46 -8.51 -1.54
CA CYS A 25 1.25 -9.24 -0.55
C CYS A 25 1.64 -8.36 0.63
N ILE A 26 2.00 -7.09 0.40
CA ILE A 26 2.33 -6.13 1.46
C ILE A 26 1.09 -5.88 2.33
N ASP A 27 -0.07 -5.62 1.73
CA ASP A 27 -1.32 -5.43 2.47
C ASP A 27 -1.67 -6.65 3.34
N ALA A 28 -1.59 -7.86 2.77
CA ALA A 28 -1.82 -9.10 3.50
C ALA A 28 -0.82 -9.28 4.65
N LYS A 29 0.47 -8.98 4.43
CA LYS A 29 1.52 -9.04 5.47
C LYS A 29 1.27 -8.02 6.57
N PHE A 30 0.85 -6.80 6.23
CA PHE A 30 0.47 -5.78 7.22
C PHE A 30 -0.67 -6.30 8.09
N LYS A 31 -1.73 -6.82 7.47
CA LYS A 31 -2.87 -7.39 8.20
C LYS A 31 -2.44 -8.50 9.16
N VAL A 32 -1.63 -9.46 8.69
CA VAL A 32 -1.14 -10.56 9.52
C VAL A 32 -0.28 -10.05 10.69
N VAL A 33 0.62 -9.09 10.46
CA VAL A 33 1.49 -8.57 11.53
C VAL A 33 0.69 -7.71 12.52
N SER A 34 -0.31 -6.96 12.07
CA SER A 34 -1.23 -6.21 12.93
C SER A 34 -2.03 -7.15 13.84
N GLU A 35 -2.71 -8.15 13.28
CA GLU A 35 -3.46 -9.15 14.05
C GLU A 35 -2.54 -9.93 14.98
N ALA A 36 -1.33 -10.24 14.51
CA ALA A 36 -0.33 -10.88 15.35
C ALA A 36 0.09 -9.99 16.53
N SER A 37 0.16 -8.68 16.35
CA SER A 37 0.54 -7.75 17.42
C SER A 37 -0.55 -7.60 18.47
N THR A 38 -1.82 -7.63 18.07
CA THR A 38 -2.95 -7.59 19.00
C THR A 38 -3.05 -8.89 19.82
N SER A 39 -2.85 -10.04 19.19
CA SER A 39 -2.97 -11.38 19.82
C SER A 39 -1.70 -11.88 20.53
N ILE A 40 -0.73 -11.02 20.85
CA ILE A 40 0.53 -11.44 21.49
C ILE A 40 0.28 -12.20 22.80
N ARG A 41 -0.59 -11.66 23.67
CA ARG A 41 -0.89 -12.27 24.98
C ARG A 41 -1.55 -13.63 24.84
N GLU A 42 -2.59 -13.73 24.01
CA GLU A 42 -3.30 -14.98 23.75
C GLU A 42 -2.35 -16.08 23.23
N ARG A 43 -1.41 -15.72 22.34
CA ARG A 43 -0.39 -16.65 21.85
C ARG A 43 0.59 -17.09 22.94
N ALA A 44 0.98 -16.19 23.83
CA ALA A 44 1.88 -16.50 24.93
C ALA A 44 1.20 -17.43 25.96
N GLU A 45 -0.05 -17.15 26.30
CA GLU A 45 -0.87 -17.97 27.21
C GLU A 45 -1.08 -19.38 26.65
N PHE A 46 -1.43 -19.49 25.37
CA PHE A 46 -1.58 -20.77 24.68
C PHE A 46 -0.30 -21.61 24.69
N LYS A 47 0.87 -20.99 24.48
CA LYS A 47 2.17 -21.69 24.51
C LYS A 47 2.54 -22.27 25.86
N MET A 48 2.07 -21.66 26.94
CA MET A 48 2.31 -22.14 28.30
C MET A 48 1.25 -23.13 28.81
N HIS A 49 0.28 -23.52 27.96
CA HIS A 49 -0.84 -24.39 28.35
C HIS A 49 -1.59 -23.87 29.60
N LEU A 50 -1.75 -22.56 29.71
CA LEU A 50 -2.44 -21.95 30.84
C LEU A 50 -3.95 -22.03 30.59
N ASP A 51 -4.64 -22.95 31.29
CA ASP A 51 -6.09 -23.21 31.13
C ASP A 51 -7.00 -22.07 31.63
N ARG A 52 -6.45 -21.01 32.22
CA ARG A 52 -7.21 -19.84 32.68
C ARG A 52 -6.50 -18.55 32.31
N PRO A 53 -7.22 -17.49 31.93
CA PRO A 53 -6.65 -16.15 31.88
C PRO A 53 -6.22 -15.84 33.30
N TYR A 54 -4.92 -15.95 33.57
CA TYR A 54 -4.42 -15.53 34.86
C TYR A 54 -4.80 -14.06 35.01
N LEU A 55 -5.39 -13.72 36.15
CA LEU A 55 -5.64 -12.34 36.54
C LEU A 55 -4.29 -11.70 36.94
N VAL A 56 -3.31 -11.76 36.03
CA VAL A 56 -1.96 -11.26 36.25
C VAL A 56 -2.05 -9.74 36.30
N LEU A 57 -1.85 -9.18 37.49
CA LEU A 57 -1.68 -7.74 37.64
C LEU A 57 -0.35 -7.27 37.02
N ARG A 58 0.71 -8.12 37.05
CA ARG A 58 2.02 -7.89 36.38
C ARG A 58 2.70 -9.16 35.88
N ASP A 59 3.04 -9.18 34.60
CA ASP A 59 3.75 -10.29 33.94
C ASP A 59 5.15 -10.53 34.52
N GLU A 60 5.72 -9.54 35.22
CA GLU A 60 7.02 -9.61 35.92
C GLU A 60 7.04 -10.65 37.05
N GLU A 61 5.89 -11.11 37.53
CA GLU A 61 5.78 -12.13 38.58
C GLU A 61 6.15 -13.54 38.08
N ILE A 62 6.07 -13.78 36.76
CA ILE A 62 6.37 -15.06 36.13
C ILE A 62 7.47 -14.82 35.08
N PRO A 63 8.76 -15.02 35.42
CA PRO A 63 9.87 -14.66 34.53
C PRO A 63 9.85 -15.43 33.20
N GLU A 64 9.37 -16.68 33.19
CA GLU A 64 9.22 -17.45 31.96
C GLU A 64 8.16 -16.84 31.01
N PHE A 65 7.05 -16.32 31.55
CA PHE A 65 5.99 -15.71 30.76
C PHE A 65 6.44 -14.35 30.20
N GLU A 66 7.14 -13.56 31.00
CA GLU A 66 7.74 -12.30 30.59
C GLU A 66 8.68 -12.47 29.39
N GLU A 67 9.56 -13.47 29.43
CA GLU A 67 10.50 -13.76 28.33
C GLU A 67 9.75 -14.18 27.04
N ILE A 68 8.68 -14.97 27.15
CA ILE A 68 7.85 -15.33 25.98
C ILE A 68 7.15 -14.09 25.39
N MET A 69 6.54 -13.26 26.24
CA MET A 69 5.88 -12.02 25.81
C MET A 69 6.87 -11.07 25.13
N TYR A 70 8.06 -10.90 25.72
CA TYR A 70 9.13 -10.09 25.16
C TYR A 70 9.63 -10.65 23.81
N PHE A 71 9.80 -11.96 23.71
CA PHE A 71 10.19 -12.62 22.46
C PHE A 71 9.15 -12.40 21.34
N GLU A 72 7.85 -12.52 21.66
CA GLU A 72 6.77 -12.33 20.69
C GLU A 72 6.67 -10.88 20.17
N ILE A 73 6.76 -9.87 21.05
CA ILE A 73 6.77 -8.47 20.59
C ILE A 73 8.02 -8.16 19.77
N LYS A 74 9.18 -8.68 20.17
CA LYS A 74 10.42 -8.52 19.39
C LYS A 74 10.26 -9.13 18.00
N ARG A 75 9.66 -10.31 17.90
CA ARG A 75 9.37 -10.98 16.62
C ARG A 75 8.43 -10.15 15.74
N CYS A 76 7.38 -9.54 16.32
CA CYS A 76 6.47 -8.65 15.60
C CYS A 76 7.19 -7.40 15.10
N ASN A 77 8.00 -6.77 15.95
CA ASN A 77 8.81 -5.59 15.60
C ASN A 77 9.82 -5.89 14.49
N ASP A 78 10.52 -7.02 14.56
CA ASP A 78 11.46 -7.46 13.51
C ASP A 78 10.74 -7.72 12.19
N SER A 79 9.56 -8.34 12.24
CA SER A 79 8.74 -8.61 11.06
C SER A 79 8.23 -7.34 10.41
N LEU A 80 7.75 -6.38 11.21
CA LEU A 80 7.32 -5.08 10.72
C LEU A 80 8.48 -4.26 10.15
N THR A 81 9.64 -4.28 10.81
CA THR A 81 10.85 -3.60 10.31
C THR A 81 11.26 -4.13 8.95
N LYS A 82 11.19 -5.46 8.75
CA LYS A 82 11.43 -6.08 7.43
C LYS A 82 10.37 -5.65 6.41
N LEU A 83 9.10 -5.60 6.80
CA LEU A 83 8.01 -5.17 5.92
C LEU A 83 8.19 -3.72 5.46
N LEU A 84 8.56 -2.82 6.37
CA LEU A 84 8.87 -1.43 6.03
C LEU A 84 10.02 -1.31 5.03
N LYS A 85 11.07 -2.12 5.18
CA LYS A 85 12.17 -2.18 4.20
C LYS A 85 11.69 -2.67 2.84
N VAL A 86 10.82 -3.69 2.79
CA VAL A 86 10.22 -4.17 1.53
C VAL A 86 9.41 -3.06 0.86
N CYS A 87 8.67 -2.24 1.61
CA CYS A 87 7.97 -1.09 1.04
C CYS A 87 8.95 -0.04 0.47
N GLU A 88 10.04 0.26 1.18
CA GLU A 88 11.09 1.18 0.72
C GLU A 88 11.80 0.65 -0.55
N ASP A 89 12.08 -0.65 -0.59
CA ASP A 89 12.68 -1.33 -1.75
C ASP A 89 11.72 -1.32 -2.94
N LEU A 90 10.42 -1.58 -2.72
CA LEU A 90 9.40 -1.55 -3.75
C LEU A 90 9.27 -0.15 -4.37
N ASP A 91 9.23 0.90 -3.53
CA ASP A 91 9.21 2.30 -3.98
C ASP A 91 10.45 2.62 -4.84
N SER A 92 11.62 2.13 -4.44
CA SER A 92 12.87 2.32 -5.19
C SER A 92 12.87 1.60 -6.54
N ILE A 93 12.47 0.33 -6.58
CA ILE A 93 12.46 -0.51 -7.78
C ILE A 93 11.47 0.03 -8.82
N PHE A 94 10.26 0.39 -8.37
CA PHE A 94 9.19 0.85 -9.26
C PHE A 94 9.19 2.35 -9.50
N ARG A 95 10.16 3.09 -8.94
CA ARG A 95 10.22 4.55 -9.02
C ARG A 95 10.02 5.11 -10.42
N TYR A 96 10.84 4.64 -11.37
CA TYR A 96 10.81 5.11 -12.76
C TYR A 96 9.66 4.50 -13.56
N THR A 97 9.30 3.25 -13.26
CA THR A 97 8.17 2.55 -13.88
C THR A 97 6.85 3.26 -13.58
N LEU A 98 6.61 3.62 -12.32
CA LEU A 98 5.42 4.37 -11.87
C LEU A 98 5.36 5.76 -12.47
N LEU A 99 6.51 6.46 -12.55
CA LEU A 99 6.58 7.78 -13.17
C LEU A 99 6.25 7.71 -14.66
N GLY A 100 6.87 6.79 -15.40
CA GLY A 100 6.59 6.57 -16.81
C GLY A 100 5.13 6.18 -17.04
N ARG A 101 4.58 5.33 -16.16
CA ARG A 101 3.16 4.93 -16.20
C ARG A 101 2.23 6.12 -16.02
N ALA A 102 2.45 6.96 -15.01
CA ALA A 102 1.63 8.14 -14.76
C ALA A 102 1.64 9.15 -15.92
N ILE A 103 2.81 9.38 -16.52
CA ILE A 103 2.95 10.24 -17.71
C ILE A 103 2.22 9.60 -18.90
N SER A 104 2.40 8.28 -19.11
CA SER A 104 1.73 7.58 -20.21
C SER A 104 0.21 7.62 -20.09
N SER A 105 -0.34 7.38 -18.88
CA SER A 105 -1.79 7.46 -18.66
C SER A 105 -2.30 8.88 -18.87
N LEU A 106 -1.56 9.90 -18.44
CA LEU A 106 -1.93 11.29 -18.68
C LEU A 106 -2.02 11.60 -20.17
N LEU A 107 -1.02 11.19 -20.96
CA LEU A 107 -1.01 11.43 -22.40
C LEU A 107 -2.13 10.67 -23.12
N VAL A 108 -2.36 9.40 -22.77
CA VAL A 108 -3.45 8.59 -23.35
C VAL A 108 -4.81 9.19 -23.04
N ILE A 109 -5.05 9.61 -21.80
CA ILE A 109 -6.32 10.27 -21.43
C ILE A 109 -6.47 11.59 -22.19
N ALA A 110 -5.43 12.42 -22.25
CA ALA A 110 -5.46 13.69 -22.96
C ALA A 110 -5.73 13.51 -24.47
N SER A 111 -5.07 12.55 -25.12
CA SER A 111 -5.28 12.25 -26.54
C SER A 111 -6.68 11.71 -26.81
N CYS A 112 -7.20 10.83 -25.93
CA CYS A 112 -8.56 10.30 -26.08
C CYS A 112 -9.60 11.42 -25.96
N LEU A 113 -9.46 12.31 -24.97
CA LEU A 113 -10.35 13.47 -24.81
C LEU A 113 -10.29 14.44 -25.99
N TYR A 114 -9.09 14.65 -26.57
CA TYR A 114 -8.91 15.48 -27.75
C TYR A 114 -9.62 14.89 -28.98
N ILE A 115 -9.34 13.62 -29.32
CA ILE A 115 -9.97 12.95 -30.48
C ILE A 115 -11.49 12.87 -30.31
N GLY A 116 -11.96 12.56 -29.09
CA GLY A 116 -13.39 12.51 -28.77
C GLY A 116 -14.12 13.84 -28.88
N SER A 117 -13.39 14.96 -28.94
CA SER A 117 -13.99 16.28 -29.18
C SER A 117 -14.37 16.52 -30.65
N TYR A 118 -13.85 15.71 -31.59
CA TYR A 118 -14.08 15.87 -33.03
C TYR A 118 -14.97 14.77 -33.64
N LEU A 119 -15.01 13.58 -33.06
CA LEU A 119 -15.89 12.50 -33.54
C LEU A 119 -17.36 12.77 -33.16
N SER A 120 -18.27 12.24 -33.97
CA SER A 120 -19.70 12.22 -33.67
C SER A 120 -20.04 11.02 -32.78
N SER A 121 -21.06 11.14 -31.93
CA SER A 121 -21.45 10.07 -30.99
C SER A 121 -21.93 8.77 -31.65
N GLN A 122 -22.21 8.78 -32.95
CA GLN A 122 -22.65 7.60 -33.72
C GLN A 122 -21.50 6.88 -34.45
N ASP A 123 -20.29 7.44 -34.40
CA ASP A 123 -19.14 6.83 -35.07
C ASP A 123 -18.69 5.56 -34.32
N PRO A 124 -18.48 4.43 -35.00
CA PRO A 124 -18.00 3.19 -34.36
C PRO A 124 -16.69 3.37 -33.60
N GLU A 125 -15.83 4.29 -34.03
CA GLU A 125 -14.57 4.62 -33.39
C GLU A 125 -14.74 5.23 -31.98
N MET A 126 -15.89 5.84 -31.68
CA MET A 126 -16.17 6.36 -30.34
C MET A 126 -16.22 5.25 -29.28
N TYR A 127 -16.68 4.05 -29.65
CA TYR A 127 -16.70 2.93 -28.73
C TYR A 127 -15.30 2.56 -28.25
N HIS A 128 -14.37 2.41 -29.20
CA HIS A 128 -12.97 2.12 -28.89
C HIS A 128 -12.32 3.24 -28.07
N LEU A 129 -12.64 4.50 -28.39
CA LEU A 129 -12.13 5.64 -27.66
C LEU A 129 -12.56 5.64 -26.18
N VAL A 130 -13.84 5.36 -25.91
CA VAL A 130 -14.38 5.28 -24.54
C VAL A 130 -13.74 4.11 -23.79
N GLU A 131 -13.54 2.97 -24.46
CA GLU A 131 -12.84 1.81 -23.89
C GLU A 131 -11.40 2.19 -23.46
N TYR A 132 -10.61 2.79 -24.35
CA TYR A 132 -9.25 3.24 -24.03
C TYR A 132 -9.21 4.31 -22.93
N LEU A 133 -10.14 5.26 -22.95
CA LEU A 133 -10.25 6.29 -21.92
C LEU A 133 -10.53 5.66 -20.54
N SER A 134 -11.49 4.73 -20.49
CA SER A 134 -11.85 4.03 -19.26
C SER A 134 -10.69 3.19 -18.72
N ALA A 135 -9.96 2.50 -19.60
CA ALA A 135 -8.78 1.73 -19.24
C ALA A 135 -7.66 2.62 -18.68
N GLY A 136 -7.42 3.79 -19.29
CA GLY A 136 -6.44 4.77 -18.83
C GLY A 136 -6.75 5.27 -17.42
N PHE A 137 -8.01 5.66 -17.15
CA PHE A 137 -8.45 6.06 -15.81
C PHE A 137 -8.34 4.92 -14.79
N PHE A 138 -8.81 3.73 -15.17
CA PHE A 138 -8.77 2.56 -14.30
C PHE A 138 -7.34 2.22 -13.87
N GLN A 139 -6.39 2.27 -14.80
CA GLN A 139 -4.99 1.95 -14.53
C GLN A 139 -4.36 2.87 -13.48
N ILE A 140 -4.49 4.20 -13.66
CA ILE A 140 -3.92 5.14 -12.68
C ILE A 140 -4.70 5.11 -11.36
N PHE A 141 -6.02 4.91 -11.41
CA PHE A 141 -6.86 4.78 -10.21
C PHE A 141 -6.42 3.59 -9.35
N MET A 142 -6.24 2.41 -9.95
CA MET A 142 -5.86 1.20 -9.22
C MET A 142 -4.52 1.36 -8.50
N VAL A 143 -3.49 1.89 -9.18
CA VAL A 143 -2.18 2.13 -8.55
C VAL A 143 -2.28 3.09 -7.36
N CYS A 144 -3.01 4.20 -7.51
CA CYS A 144 -3.24 5.14 -6.42
C CYS A 144 -4.05 4.51 -5.28
N TYR A 145 -5.06 3.71 -5.59
CA TYR A 145 -5.94 3.06 -4.61
C TYR A 145 -5.17 2.06 -3.73
N PHE A 146 -4.32 1.21 -4.32
CA PHE A 146 -3.44 0.31 -3.55
C PHE A 146 -2.40 1.07 -2.72
N GLY A 147 -1.88 2.19 -3.22
CA GLY A 147 -0.99 3.07 -2.45
C GLY A 147 -1.66 3.64 -1.19
N VAL A 148 -2.94 4.01 -1.29
CA VAL A 148 -3.74 4.47 -0.14
C VAL A 148 -3.89 3.35 0.89
N PHE A 149 -4.24 2.12 0.49
CA PHE A 149 -4.35 1.02 1.44
C PHE A 149 -3.09 0.80 2.26
N ILE A 150 -1.92 0.76 1.62
CA ILE A 150 -0.64 0.57 2.33
C ILE A 150 -0.41 1.71 3.34
N THR A 151 -0.73 2.94 2.95
CA THR A 151 -0.63 4.11 3.83
C THR A 151 -1.57 3.98 5.04
N GLU A 152 -2.82 3.61 4.81
CA GLU A 152 -3.84 3.44 5.86
C GLU A 152 -3.51 2.29 6.80
N ARG A 153 -3.04 1.14 6.28
CA ARG A 153 -2.57 0.01 7.11
C ARG A 153 -1.42 0.42 8.02
N GLY A 154 -0.45 1.17 7.48
CA GLY A 154 0.66 1.71 8.27
C GLY A 154 0.18 2.63 9.39
N ALA A 155 -0.74 3.55 9.09
CA ALA A 155 -1.31 4.46 10.08
C ALA A 155 -2.12 3.75 11.17
N ALA A 156 -2.89 2.72 10.80
CA ALA A 156 -3.71 1.94 11.73
C ALA A 156 -2.89 1.00 12.62
N TYR A 157 -1.64 0.65 12.25
CA TYR A 157 -0.81 -0.29 13.00
C TYR A 157 -0.66 0.06 14.49
N ASN A 158 -0.51 1.35 14.80
CA ASN A 158 -0.37 1.80 16.18
C ASN A 158 -1.60 1.49 17.04
N THR A 159 -2.80 1.53 16.45
CA THR A 159 -4.04 1.17 17.13
C THR A 159 -4.04 -0.33 17.47
N TYR A 160 -3.69 -1.20 16.52
CA TYR A 160 -3.61 -2.64 16.75
C TYR A 160 -2.59 -3.00 17.83
N LEU A 161 -1.44 -2.32 17.85
CA LEU A 161 -0.42 -2.53 18.87
C LEU A 161 -0.90 -2.03 20.25
N TYR A 162 -1.67 -0.94 20.30
CA TYR A 162 -2.26 -0.44 21.55
C TYR A 162 -3.30 -1.41 22.15
N GLU A 163 -3.97 -2.22 21.33
CA GLU A 163 -4.97 -3.21 21.76
C GLU A 163 -4.36 -4.49 22.37
N CYS A 164 -3.03 -4.65 22.43
CA CYS A 164 -2.37 -5.89 22.86
C CYS A 164 -2.37 -6.16 24.38
N ASN A 165 -3.29 -5.55 25.16
CA ASN A 165 -3.35 -5.65 26.63
C ASN A 165 -2.00 -5.39 27.31
N TRP A 166 -1.37 -4.27 26.97
CA TRP A 166 0.00 -3.91 27.38
C TRP A 166 0.15 -3.45 28.84
N TYR A 167 -0.96 -3.18 29.55
CA TYR A 167 -0.94 -2.59 30.89
C TYR A 167 -0.21 -3.45 31.93
N SER A 168 -0.44 -4.76 31.92
CA SER A 168 0.19 -5.74 32.81
C SER A 168 1.57 -6.20 32.33
N CYS A 169 2.00 -5.81 31.13
CA CYS A 169 3.31 -6.21 30.59
C CYS A 169 4.49 -5.58 31.33
N SER A 170 5.65 -6.23 31.25
CA SER A 170 6.90 -5.76 31.82
C SER A 170 7.35 -4.42 31.23
N THR A 171 8.22 -3.72 31.97
CA THR A 171 8.84 -2.48 31.48
C THR A 171 9.59 -2.69 30.16
N ARG A 172 10.26 -3.83 30.02
CA ARG A 172 11.03 -4.20 28.82
C ARG A 172 10.13 -4.36 27.59
N PHE A 173 8.98 -5.02 27.74
CA PHE A 173 7.96 -5.13 26.69
C PHE A 173 7.43 -3.75 26.28
N LYS A 174 7.05 -2.93 27.27
CA LYS A 174 6.51 -1.58 27.03
C LYS A 174 7.50 -0.69 26.27
N GLN A 175 8.79 -0.76 26.60
CA GLN A 175 9.82 -0.04 25.86
C GLN A 175 9.92 -0.49 24.39
N ALA A 176 9.92 -1.80 24.13
CA ALA A 176 9.94 -2.33 22.77
C ALA A 176 8.70 -1.92 21.96
N MET A 177 7.53 -1.91 22.60
CA MET A 177 6.28 -1.43 22.02
C MET A 177 6.37 0.06 21.65
N LEU A 178 6.80 0.91 22.58
CA LEU A 178 6.91 2.37 22.36
C LEU A 178 7.88 2.73 21.24
N ILE A 179 9.02 2.02 21.14
CA ILE A 179 9.96 2.20 20.02
C ILE A 179 9.26 1.93 18.69
N MET A 180 8.52 0.83 18.58
CA MET A 180 7.80 0.50 17.36
C MET A 180 6.69 1.51 17.05
N MET A 181 5.93 1.94 18.07
CA MET A 181 4.89 2.95 17.90
C MET A 181 5.47 4.27 17.38
N SER A 182 6.60 4.71 17.95
CA SER A 182 7.31 5.92 17.50
C SER A 182 7.79 5.81 16.05
N ARG A 183 8.23 4.62 15.62
CA ARG A 183 8.62 4.39 14.23
C ARG A 183 7.44 4.49 13.27
N MET A 184 6.28 3.96 13.68
CA MET A 184 5.07 3.94 12.86
C MET A 184 4.29 5.26 12.84
N GLN A 185 4.66 6.23 13.69
CA GLN A 185 4.18 7.61 13.54
C GLN A 185 4.69 8.28 12.26
N LYS A 186 5.82 7.82 11.71
CA LYS A 186 6.27 8.28 10.39
C LYS A 186 5.34 7.66 9.33
N PRO A 187 4.65 8.47 8.52
CA PRO A 187 3.74 7.94 7.53
C PRO A 187 4.49 7.13 6.47
N LEU A 188 3.90 6.00 6.08
CA LEU A 188 4.41 5.12 5.05
C LEU A 188 3.79 5.52 3.71
N TYR A 189 4.58 6.14 2.84
CA TYR A 189 4.14 6.53 1.50
C TYR A 189 4.94 5.79 0.44
N LEU A 190 4.22 5.17 -0.50
CA LEU A 190 4.75 4.87 -1.82
C LEU A 190 4.61 6.11 -2.70
N THR A 191 5.53 6.34 -3.63
CA THR A 191 5.62 7.58 -4.39
C THR A 191 5.72 7.36 -5.91
N ILE A 192 5.21 8.32 -6.67
CA ILE A 192 5.46 8.42 -8.11
C ILE A 192 6.76 9.20 -8.31
N GLY A 193 7.83 8.51 -8.69
CA GLY A 193 9.11 9.14 -9.02
C GLY A 193 9.82 9.87 -7.87
N LYS A 194 9.35 9.74 -6.62
CA LYS A 194 9.67 10.59 -5.44
C LYS A 194 9.15 12.03 -5.49
N PHE A 195 8.18 12.33 -6.36
CA PHE A 195 7.56 13.66 -6.43
C PHE A 195 6.27 13.74 -5.61
N TYR A 196 5.36 12.78 -5.82
CA TYR A 196 4.05 12.75 -5.17
C TYR A 196 3.78 11.39 -4.52
N PRO A 197 3.14 11.33 -3.35
CA PRO A 197 2.70 10.08 -2.76
C PRO A 197 1.58 9.44 -3.60
N LEU A 198 1.51 8.12 -3.65
CA LEU A 198 0.40 7.39 -4.25
C LEU A 198 -0.87 7.61 -3.41
N SER A 199 -1.68 8.57 -3.82
CA SER A 199 -2.92 8.95 -3.16
C SER A 199 -4.05 9.21 -4.17
N LEU A 200 -5.29 9.23 -3.69
CA LEU A 200 -6.43 9.66 -4.50
C LEU A 200 -6.29 11.13 -4.95
N GLU A 201 -5.61 11.97 -4.17
CA GLU A 201 -5.32 13.34 -4.55
C GLU A 201 -4.45 13.38 -5.82
N THR A 202 -3.41 12.55 -5.87
CA THR A 202 -2.54 12.44 -7.05
C THR A 202 -3.30 11.92 -8.26
N PHE A 203 -4.21 10.96 -8.10
CA PHE A 203 -5.11 10.54 -9.18
C PHE A 203 -5.94 11.71 -9.73
N VAL A 204 -6.53 12.52 -8.86
CA VAL A 204 -7.30 13.71 -9.25
C VAL A 204 -6.41 14.75 -9.95
N GLN A 205 -5.19 14.97 -9.46
CA GLN A 205 -4.24 15.91 -10.08
C GLN A 205 -3.82 15.46 -11.49
N VAL A 206 -3.49 14.18 -11.68
CA VAL A 206 -3.16 13.61 -13.00
C VAL A 206 -4.35 13.72 -13.95
N SER A 207 -5.56 13.41 -13.47
CA SER A 207 -6.78 13.52 -14.25
C SER A 207 -7.03 14.96 -14.70
N LYS A 208 -6.96 15.93 -13.77
CA LYS A 208 -7.11 17.37 -14.07
C LYS A 208 -6.08 17.83 -15.10
N ALA A 209 -4.82 17.42 -14.93
CA ALA A 209 -3.77 17.75 -15.89
C ALA A 209 -4.12 17.22 -17.29
N ALA A 210 -4.60 15.99 -17.42
CA ALA A 210 -5.01 15.42 -18.71
C ALA A 210 -6.15 16.24 -19.38
N PHE A 211 -7.17 16.65 -18.62
CA PHE A 211 -8.23 17.53 -19.13
C PHE A 211 -7.69 18.91 -19.57
N SER A 212 -6.78 19.50 -18.79
CA SER A 212 -6.14 20.76 -19.14
C SER A 212 -5.32 20.65 -20.43
N TYR A 213 -4.53 19.58 -20.59
CA TYR A 213 -3.77 19.31 -21.81
C TYR A 213 -4.70 19.11 -23.02
N ALA A 214 -5.78 18.34 -22.88
CA ALA A 214 -6.74 18.16 -23.97
C ALA A 214 -7.40 19.48 -24.40
N THR A 215 -7.77 20.32 -23.43
CA THR A 215 -8.36 21.65 -23.71
C THR A 215 -7.37 22.57 -24.40
N MET A 216 -6.10 22.57 -23.97
CA MET A 216 -5.03 23.34 -24.60
C MET A 216 -4.81 22.89 -26.06
N LEU A 217 -4.76 21.58 -26.31
CA LEU A 217 -4.61 21.03 -27.67
C LEU A 217 -5.79 21.38 -28.58
N LYS A 218 -6.99 21.52 -28.03
CA LYS A 218 -8.18 21.96 -28.77
C LYS A 218 -8.18 23.47 -29.08
N ALA A 219 -7.53 24.26 -28.22
CA ALA A 219 -7.51 25.72 -28.35
C ALA A 219 -6.44 26.22 -29.35
N VAL A 220 -5.43 25.39 -29.65
CA VAL A 220 -4.43 25.63 -30.70
C VAL A 220 -4.99 25.18 -32.04
#